data_AF-A0A958CBZ0-F1
#
_entry.id   AF-A0A958CBZ0-F1
#
_cell.length_a   1.000
_cell.length_b   1.000
_cell.length_c   1.000
_cell.angle_alpha   90.00
_cell.angle_beta   90.00
_cell.angle_gamma   90.00
#
_symmetry.space_group_name_H-M   'P 1'
#
loop_
_entity.id
_entity.type
_entity.pdbx_description
1 polymer ?
#
loop_
_entity_poly.entity_id
_entity_poly.type
_entity_poly.pdbx_seq_one_letter_code
_entity_poly.pdbx_strand_id
1 'polypeptide(L)'
;VYDGPTAVGWCQFGPTVELPRIKHKRAYQAGVDQLPDWRITCFFVDRGYRGQGVSSVALAGALSEIARLGGGTVESYPEDTEGRSVSKSFLYNGTVALFERHGFQRTRQLGKNHWVVTQVIDNVA
;
A
#
# COMPACT_ATOMS: atom_id res chain seq x y z
N VAL A 1 -10.57 3.03 -9.25
CA VAL A 1 -11.59 3.94 -8.68
C VAL A 1 -12.14 4.77 -9.82
N TYR A 2 -13.44 4.71 -10.01
CA TYR A 2 -14.14 5.43 -11.07
C TYR A 2 -15.03 6.50 -10.46
N ASP A 3 -15.12 7.65 -11.13
CA ASP A 3 -16.17 8.65 -10.96
C ASP A 3 -17.00 8.67 -12.25
N GLY A 4 -18.17 8.04 -12.20
CA GLY A 4 -18.94 7.70 -13.40
C GLY A 4 -18.09 6.90 -14.40
N PRO A 5 -17.93 7.36 -15.66
CA PRO A 5 -17.11 6.67 -16.66
C PRO A 5 -15.60 6.93 -16.51
N THR A 6 -15.19 7.86 -15.64
CA THR A 6 -13.80 8.36 -15.58
C THR A 6 -12.99 7.59 -14.54
N ALA A 7 -11.84 7.03 -14.94
CA ALA A 7 -10.89 6.44 -13.99
C ALA A 7 -10.08 7.54 -13.27
N VAL A 8 -10.32 7.72 -11.97
CA VAL A 8 -9.75 8.84 -11.18
C VAL A 8 -8.62 8.41 -10.24
N GLY A 9 -8.40 7.11 -10.07
CA GLY A 9 -7.31 6.59 -9.25
C GLY A 9 -7.22 5.07 -9.26
N TRP A 10 -6.05 4.55 -8.89
CA TRP A 10 -5.80 3.12 -8.75
C TRP A 10 -4.75 2.83 -7.68
N CYS A 11 -4.70 1.56 -7.27
CA CYS A 11 -3.71 0.99 -6.37
C CYS A 11 -3.09 -0.21 -7.11
N GLN A 12 -1.76 -0.22 -7.26
CA GLN A 12 -1.07 -1.40 -7.78
C GLN A 12 -0.90 -2.41 -6.65
N PHE A 13 -1.40 -3.62 -6.89
CA PHE A 13 -1.12 -4.78 -6.05
C PHE A 13 -0.78 -5.99 -6.93
N GLY A 14 -0.19 -7.01 -6.32
CA GLY A 14 0.13 -8.27 -7.01
C GLY A 14 1.01 -9.19 -6.17
N PRO A 15 1.22 -10.45 -6.63
CA PRO A 15 2.08 -11.39 -5.94
C PRO A 15 3.50 -10.86 -5.79
N THR A 16 4.16 -11.21 -4.69
CA THR A 16 5.52 -10.70 -4.40
C THR A 16 6.53 -10.94 -5.53
N VAL A 17 6.40 -12.06 -6.24
CA VAL A 17 7.28 -12.42 -7.37
C VAL A 17 7.09 -11.52 -8.60
N GLU A 18 5.89 -10.98 -8.80
CA GLU A 18 5.57 -10.08 -9.91
C GLU A 18 5.93 -8.62 -9.59
N LEU A 19 6.01 -8.28 -8.30
CA LEU A 19 6.36 -6.94 -7.81
C LEU A 19 7.68 -6.94 -7.02
N PRO A 20 8.84 -7.23 -7.65
CA PRO A 20 10.12 -7.37 -6.95
C PRO A 20 10.78 -6.02 -6.58
N ARG A 21 10.26 -4.90 -7.11
CA ARG A 21 10.83 -3.55 -6.93
C ARG A 21 10.14 -2.83 -5.78
N ILE A 22 10.89 -2.57 -4.72
CA ILE A 22 10.44 -1.83 -3.54
C ILE A 22 11.50 -0.78 -3.15
N LYS A 23 11.06 0.29 -2.49
CA LYS A 23 11.98 1.23 -1.83
C LYS A 23 12.71 0.53 -0.68
N HIS A 24 13.93 1.00 -0.39
CA HIS A 24 14.76 0.47 0.71
C HIS A 24 15.01 -1.04 0.65
N LYS A 25 15.09 -1.61 -0.56
CA LYS A 25 15.20 -3.06 -0.80
C LYS A 25 16.30 -3.73 0.04
N ARG A 26 17.48 -3.12 0.14
CA ARG A 26 18.59 -3.65 0.95
C ARG A 26 18.24 -3.77 2.43
N ALA A 27 17.62 -2.73 3.01
CA ALA A 27 17.19 -2.75 4.41
C ALA A 27 16.04 -3.75 4.63
N TYR A 28 15.11 -3.84 3.67
CA TYR A 28 14.04 -4.83 3.71
C TYR A 28 14.59 -6.26 3.71
N GLN A 29 15.50 -6.57 2.78
CA GLN A 29 16.11 -7.90 2.63
C GLN A 29 16.95 -8.31 3.84
N ALA A 30 17.54 -7.36 4.56
CA ALA A 30 18.36 -7.64 5.74
C ALA A 30 17.54 -8.12 6.96
N GLY A 31 16.22 -7.94 6.96
CA GLY A 31 15.37 -8.29 8.10
C GLY A 31 14.09 -9.03 7.74
N VAL A 32 13.94 -9.52 6.50
CA VAL A 32 12.77 -10.28 6.09
C VAL A 32 13.04 -11.77 6.25
N ASP A 33 12.23 -12.43 7.10
CA ASP A 33 12.32 -13.88 7.30
C ASP A 33 11.42 -14.64 6.31
N GLN A 34 10.23 -14.11 6.05
CA GLN A 34 9.26 -14.66 5.10
C GLN A 34 8.73 -13.53 4.21
N LEU A 35 8.63 -13.80 2.91
CA LEU A 35 8.01 -12.88 1.96
C LEU A 35 6.48 -12.92 2.11
N PRO A 36 5.80 -11.78 1.95
CA PRO A 36 4.34 -11.76 1.92
C PRO A 36 3.83 -12.41 0.64
N ASP A 37 2.58 -12.83 0.65
CA ASP A 37 1.91 -13.34 -0.55
C ASP A 37 1.72 -12.20 -1.56
N TRP A 38 1.29 -11.04 -1.06
CA TRP A 38 0.94 -9.87 -1.86
C TRP A 38 1.71 -8.62 -1.46
N ARG A 39 1.94 -7.75 -2.45
CA ARG A 39 2.47 -6.40 -2.25
C ARG A 39 1.52 -5.36 -2.79
N ILE A 40 1.49 -4.22 -2.11
CA ILE A 40 0.96 -2.95 -2.61
C ILE A 40 2.15 -1.99 -2.78
N THR A 41 2.33 -1.46 -4.00
CA THR A 41 3.58 -0.77 -4.39
C THR A 41 3.40 0.68 -4.83
N CYS A 42 2.22 1.06 -5.30
CA CYS A 42 1.92 2.45 -5.61
C CYS A 42 0.42 2.75 -5.68
N PHE A 43 0.12 4.04 -5.58
CA PHE A 43 -1.17 4.65 -5.82
C PHE A 43 -1.03 5.73 -6.88
N PHE A 44 -2.08 5.88 -7.67
CA PHE A 44 -2.31 7.08 -8.47
C PHE A 44 -3.64 7.70 -8.07
N VAL A 45 -3.66 9.03 -8.02
CA VAL A 45 -4.87 9.82 -7.87
C VAL A 45 -4.77 11.02 -8.80
N ASP A 46 -5.77 11.17 -9.65
CA ASP A 46 -5.90 12.32 -10.53
C ASP A 46 -5.84 13.62 -9.72
N ARG A 47 -5.20 14.66 -10.27
CA ARG A 47 -4.92 15.91 -9.56
C ARG A 47 -6.20 16.57 -9.01
N GLY A 48 -7.30 16.53 -9.77
CA GLY A 48 -8.59 17.11 -9.37
C GLY A 48 -9.27 16.37 -8.23
N TYR A 49 -8.89 15.10 -8.00
CA TYR A 49 -9.51 14.21 -7.02
C TYR A 49 -8.66 13.99 -5.76
N ARG A 50 -7.50 14.65 -5.66
CA ARG A 50 -6.64 14.56 -4.47
C ARG A 50 -7.33 15.15 -3.26
N GLY A 51 -7.12 14.54 -2.08
CA GLY A 51 -7.72 14.98 -0.82
C GLY A 51 -9.16 14.52 -0.61
N GLN A 52 -9.74 13.80 -1.57
CA GLN A 52 -11.14 13.33 -1.51
C GLN A 52 -11.26 11.84 -1.13
N GLY A 53 -10.20 11.24 -0.57
CA GLY A 53 -10.22 9.84 -0.13
C GLY A 53 -10.03 8.79 -1.24
N VAL A 54 -9.73 9.17 -2.49
CA VAL A 54 -9.56 8.21 -3.61
C VAL A 54 -8.56 7.08 -3.30
N SER A 55 -7.41 7.37 -2.67
CA SER A 55 -6.45 6.32 -2.30
C SER A 55 -7.03 5.32 -1.29
N SER A 56 -7.92 5.77 -0.40
CA SER A 56 -8.61 4.91 0.55
C SER A 56 -9.55 3.94 -0.17
N VAL A 57 -10.31 4.44 -1.15
CA VAL A 57 -11.20 3.60 -1.98
C VAL A 57 -10.37 2.63 -2.83
N ALA A 58 -9.25 3.08 -3.38
CA ALA A 58 -8.36 2.23 -4.18
C ALA A 58 -7.73 1.11 -3.33
N LEU A 59 -7.31 1.41 -2.10
CA LEU A 59 -6.77 0.42 -1.17
C LEU A 59 -7.83 -0.61 -0.80
N ALA A 60 -9.03 -0.19 -0.41
CA ALA A 60 -10.14 -1.11 -0.09
C ALA A 60 -10.45 -2.05 -1.27
N GLY A 61 -10.49 -1.52 -2.50
CA GLY A 61 -10.71 -2.33 -3.70
C GLY A 61 -9.60 -3.36 -3.93
N ALA A 62 -8.34 -2.99 -3.73
CA ALA A 62 -7.21 -3.92 -3.84
C ALA A 62 -7.29 -5.04 -2.79
N LEU A 63 -7.62 -4.70 -1.53
CA LEU A 63 -7.78 -5.71 -0.47
C LEU A 63 -8.96 -6.65 -0.74
N SER A 64 -10.09 -6.13 -1.23
CA SER A 64 -11.22 -6.95 -1.63
C SER A 64 -10.87 -7.92 -2.76
N GLU A 65 -10.08 -7.48 -3.73
CA GLU A 65 -9.66 -8.33 -4.84
C GLU A 65 -8.63 -9.37 -4.39
N ILE A 66 -7.70 -9.02 -3.51
CA ILE A 66 -6.81 -9.99 -2.85
C ILE A 66 -7.60 -11.05 -2.09
N ALA A 67 -8.63 -10.64 -1.34
CA ALA A 67 -9.50 -11.58 -0.62
C ALA A 67 -10.20 -12.54 -1.60
N ARG A 68 -10.73 -12.04 -2.72
CA ARG A 68 -11.36 -12.84 -3.79
C ARG A 68 -10.37 -13.81 -4.47
N LEU A 69 -9.09 -13.47 -4.48
CA LEU A 69 -8.02 -14.28 -5.09
C LEU A 69 -7.42 -15.31 -4.11
N GLY A 70 -8.01 -15.51 -2.94
CA GLY A 70 -7.56 -16.50 -1.96
C GLY A 70 -6.97 -15.90 -0.68
N GLY A 71 -6.90 -14.58 -0.55
CA GLY A 71 -6.35 -13.91 0.63
C GLY A 71 -4.84 -14.10 0.78
N GLY A 72 -4.35 -13.91 2.00
CA GLY A 72 -2.93 -14.04 2.37
C GLY A 72 -2.35 -12.81 3.05
N THR A 73 -1.04 -12.83 3.26
CA THR A 73 -0.29 -11.73 3.86
C THR A 73 -0.05 -10.63 2.83
N VAL A 74 -0.44 -9.41 3.14
CA VAL A 74 -0.27 -8.23 2.30
C VAL A 74 0.72 -7.28 2.95
N GLU A 75 1.72 -6.82 2.18
CA GLU A 75 2.66 -5.78 2.62
C GLU A 75 2.58 -4.51 1.77
N SER A 76 2.92 -3.38 2.40
CA SER A 76 3.32 -2.16 1.71
C SER A 76 4.51 -1.51 2.43
N TYR A 77 5.06 -0.47 1.78
CA TYR A 77 6.25 0.27 2.22
C TYR A 77 6.02 1.79 2.22
N PRO A 78 4.98 2.29 2.92
CA PRO A 78 4.64 3.72 2.91
C PRO A 78 5.63 4.58 3.71
N GLU A 79 5.51 5.90 3.52
CA GLU A 79 6.19 6.90 4.35
C GLU A 79 5.28 7.37 5.49
N ASP A 80 5.85 7.51 6.68
CA ASP A 80 5.22 8.17 7.81
C ASP A 80 5.35 9.69 7.66
N THR A 81 4.21 10.36 7.72
CA THR A 81 4.10 11.82 7.56
C THR A 81 3.61 12.51 8.82
N GLU A 82 3.49 11.79 9.95
CA GLU A 82 3.02 12.37 11.19
C GLU A 82 3.89 13.58 11.62
N GLY A 83 3.22 14.68 11.99
CA GLY A 83 3.88 15.94 12.37
C GLY A 83 4.67 16.64 11.26
N ARG A 84 4.50 16.25 9.99
CA ARG A 84 5.37 16.73 8.89
C ARG A 84 4.62 17.00 7.59
N SER A 85 5.08 18.05 6.89
CA SER A 85 4.70 18.28 5.49
C SER A 85 5.67 17.54 4.57
N VAL A 86 5.15 16.64 3.73
CA VAL A 86 5.91 15.88 2.74
C VAL A 86 5.34 16.17 1.36
N SER A 87 6.21 16.44 0.39
CA SER A 87 5.76 16.66 -0.99
C SER A 87 5.02 15.43 -1.51
N LYS A 88 3.86 15.65 -2.12
CA LYS A 88 2.98 14.60 -2.66
C LYS A 88 3.71 13.72 -3.69
N SER A 89 4.74 14.24 -4.35
CA SER A 89 5.57 13.47 -5.30
C SER A 89 6.34 12.31 -4.64
N PHE A 90 6.57 12.36 -3.33
CA PHE A 90 7.24 11.29 -2.58
C PHE A 90 6.27 10.24 -2.02
N LEU A 91 4.97 10.54 -1.99
CA LEU A 91 3.92 9.72 -1.36
C LEU A 91 3.23 8.76 -2.33
N TYR A 92 3.93 8.34 -3.39
CA TYR A 92 3.37 7.43 -4.37
C TYR A 92 2.99 6.07 -3.78
N ASN A 93 3.61 5.63 -2.67
CA ASN A 93 3.24 4.39 -1.99
C ASN A 93 2.26 4.61 -0.82
N GLY A 94 1.56 5.75 -0.82
CA GLY A 94 0.66 6.14 0.26
C GLY A 94 1.40 6.59 1.53
N THR A 95 0.62 6.83 2.58
CA THR A 95 1.11 7.17 3.92
C THR A 95 0.84 6.03 4.89
N VAL A 96 1.61 5.94 5.97
CA VAL A 96 1.35 4.90 6.97
C VAL A 96 -0.08 5.01 7.54
N ALA A 97 -0.53 6.23 7.83
CA ALA A 97 -1.88 6.49 8.33
C ALA A 97 -3.00 6.02 7.37
N LEU A 98 -2.76 6.00 6.05
CA LEU A 98 -3.71 5.42 5.09
C LEU A 98 -3.85 3.91 5.33
N PHE A 99 -2.74 3.20 5.48
CA PHE A 99 -2.74 1.75 5.68
C PHE A 99 -3.32 1.37 7.05
N GLU A 100 -2.97 2.09 8.12
CA GLU A 100 -3.48 1.81 9.49
C GLU A 100 -5.00 1.93 9.59
N ARG A 101 -5.60 2.89 8.88
CA ARG A 101 -7.07 3.01 8.79
C ARG A 101 -7.74 1.82 8.11
N HIS A 102 -6.98 1.04 7.35
CA HIS A 102 -7.44 -0.18 6.67
C HIS A 102 -6.99 -1.44 7.42
N GLY A 103 -6.59 -1.35 8.69
CA GLY A 103 -6.27 -2.53 9.51
C GLY A 103 -4.82 -3.01 9.41
N PHE A 104 -3.95 -2.30 8.66
CA PHE A 104 -2.54 -2.64 8.63
C PHE A 104 -1.83 -2.25 9.93
N GLN A 105 -0.82 -3.02 10.30
CA GLN A 105 0.08 -2.74 11.42
C GLN A 105 1.47 -2.38 10.93
N ARG A 106 2.11 -1.40 11.57
CA ARG A 106 3.55 -1.12 11.37
C ARG A 106 4.38 -2.21 12.04
N THR A 107 5.32 -2.82 11.31
CA THR A 107 6.13 -3.93 11.83
C THR A 107 7.61 -3.61 11.90
N ARG A 108 8.18 -3.05 10.82
CA ARG A 108 9.62 -2.79 10.73
C ARG A 108 9.94 -1.47 10.06
N GLN A 109 10.88 -0.73 10.61
CA GLN A 109 11.36 0.51 10.02
C GLN A 109 12.49 0.22 9.01
N LEU A 110 12.35 0.70 7.77
CA LEU A 110 13.32 0.50 6.68
C LEU A 110 14.27 1.70 6.48
N GLY A 111 13.88 2.86 6.99
CA GLY A 111 14.66 4.10 6.95
C GLY A 111 14.00 5.13 7.85
N LYS A 112 14.48 6.39 7.85
CA LYS A 112 14.03 7.41 8.82
C LYS A 112 12.50 7.50 8.98
N ASN A 113 11.75 7.39 7.88
CA ASN A 113 10.28 7.48 7.90
C ASN A 113 9.59 6.36 7.11
N HIS A 114 10.31 5.40 6.56
CA HIS A 114 9.68 4.35 5.74
C HIS A 114 9.48 3.11 6.60
N TRP A 115 8.27 2.56 6.54
CA TRP A 115 7.86 1.42 7.34
C TRP A 115 7.38 0.29 6.46
N VAL A 116 7.67 -0.95 6.85
CA VAL A 116 6.88 -2.10 6.45
C VAL A 116 5.57 -2.04 7.22
N VAL A 117 4.47 -2.12 6.49
CA VAL A 117 3.14 -2.32 7.07
C VAL A 117 2.55 -3.61 6.54
N THR A 118 1.93 -4.39 7.41
CA THR A 118 1.38 -5.72 7.08
C THR A 118 -0.07 -5.84 7.49
N GLN A 119 -0.83 -6.64 6.75
CA GLN A 119 -2.14 -7.14 7.15
C GLN A 119 -2.34 -8.55 6.58
N VAL A 120 -3.04 -9.40 7.32
CA VAL A 120 -3.53 -10.68 6.81
C VAL A 120 -4.96 -10.47 6.32
N ILE A 121 -5.24 -10.90 5.08
CA ILE A 121 -6.55 -10.83 4.47
C ILE A 121 -7.08 -12.26 4.34
N ASP A 122 -8.26 -12.51 4.90
CA ASP A 122 -8.93 -13.80 4.76
C ASP A 122 -9.51 -13.97 3.35
N ASN A 123 -9.56 -15.22 2.88
CA ASN A 123 -10.25 -15.55 1.64
C ASN A 123 -11.76 -15.36 1.81
N VAL A 124 -12.42 -14.86 0.77
CA VAL A 124 -13.90 -14.91 0.68
C VAL A 124 -14.26 -16.15 -0.13
N ALA A 125 -14.79 -17.17 0.56
CA ALA A 125 -15.26 -18.42 -0.04
C ALA A 125 -16.37 -18.21 -1.07
#